data_AF-A0AA38GEU5-F1
#
_entry.id   AF-A0AA38GEU5-F1
#
_cell.length_a   1.000
_cell.length_b   1.000
_cell.length_c   1.000
_cell.angle_alpha   90.00
_cell.angle_beta   90.00
_cell.angle_gamma   90.00
#
_symmetry.space_group_name_H-M   'P 1'
#
loop_
_entity.id
_entity.type
_entity.pdbx_description
1 polymer ?
#
loop_
_entity_poly.entity_id
_entity_poly.type
_entity_poly.pdbx_seq_one_letter_code
_entity_poly.pdbx_strand_id
1 'polypeptide(L)'
;AYREARLSQLESLDETRLDAEQRHRAYADRMCRQYNKKVYERDIYEGDLVLRLDSRIDKKTGEGRKFRPKWLGPYRVMKDYGN
;
A
#
# COMPACT_ATOMS: atom_id res chain seq x y z
N ALA A 1 39.90 3.07 24.22
CA ALA A 1 38.61 3.65 24.67
C ALA A 1 37.75 4.17 23.51
N TYR A 2 37.86 5.44 23.06
CA TYR A 2 36.95 6.02 22.05
C TYR A 2 36.99 5.30 20.69
N ARG A 3 38.19 4.93 20.21
CA ARG A 3 38.38 4.28 18.91
C ARG A 3 37.78 2.87 18.85
N GLU A 4 37.91 2.12 19.94
CA GLU A 4 37.34 0.77 20.09
C GLU A 4 35.82 0.82 20.21
N ALA A 5 35.28 1.77 21.00
CA ALA A 5 33.85 1.98 21.11
C ALA A 5 33.21 2.34 19.76
N ARG A 6 33.87 3.21 18.98
CA ARG A 6 33.42 3.57 17.63
C ARG A 6 33.45 2.38 16.67
N LEU A 7 34.48 1.53 16.73
CA LEU A 7 34.59 0.35 15.87
C LEU A 7 33.49 -0.68 16.17
N SER A 8 33.26 -1.00 17.44
CA SER A 8 32.18 -1.91 17.85
C SER A 8 30.79 -1.39 17.46
N GLN A 9 30.58 -0.07 17.55
CA GLN A 9 29.34 0.54 17.09
C GLN A 9 29.15 0.38 15.57
N LEU A 10 30.22 0.49 14.78
CA LEU A 10 30.16 0.28 13.32
C LEU A 10 29.90 -1.18 12.96
N GLU A 11 30.49 -2.13 13.67
CA GLU A 11 30.28 -3.57 13.45
C GLU A 11 28.82 -3.99 13.70
N SER A 12 28.15 -3.39 14.70
CA SER A 12 26.74 -3.70 15.04
C SER A 12 25.69 -2.99 14.16
N LEU A 13 26.10 -2.10 13.26
CA LEU A 13 25.16 -1.38 12.39
C LEU A 13 24.40 -2.32 11.45
N ASP A 14 25.09 -3.28 10.85
CA ASP A 14 24.47 -4.17 9.86
C ASP A 14 23.44 -5.10 10.52
N GLU A 15 23.74 -5.59 11.73
CA GLU A 15 22.79 -6.37 12.53
C GLU A 15 21.55 -5.54 12.87
N THR A 16 21.74 -4.29 13.28
CA THR A 16 20.63 -3.37 13.61
C THR A 16 19.77 -3.07 12.40
N ARG A 17 20.39 -2.86 11.22
CA ARG A 17 19.66 -2.63 9.96
C ARG A 17 18.88 -3.86 9.55
N LEU A 18 19.47 -5.05 9.66
CA LEU A 18 18.81 -6.30 9.33
C LEU A 18 17.59 -6.55 10.23
N ASP A 19 17.71 -6.35 11.54
CA ASP A 19 16.58 -6.46 12.47
C ASP A 19 15.47 -5.44 12.15
N ALA A 20 15.83 -4.18 11.86
CA ALA A 20 14.86 -3.17 11.45
C ALA A 20 14.13 -3.56 10.15
N GLU A 21 14.84 -4.10 9.15
CA GLU A 21 14.24 -4.59 7.90
C GLU A 21 13.31 -5.77 8.13
N GLN A 22 13.71 -6.74 8.96
CA GLN A 22 12.87 -7.89 9.31
C GLN A 22 11.58 -7.46 10.01
N ARG A 23 11.68 -6.52 10.97
CA ARG A 23 10.51 -5.95 11.65
C ARG A 23 9.58 -5.22 10.69
N HIS A 24 10.14 -4.45 9.75
CA HIS A 24 9.37 -3.75 8.73
C HIS A 24 8.61 -4.73 7.83
N ARG A 25 9.27 -5.79 7.34
CA ARG A 25 8.63 -6.85 6.54
C ARG A 25 7.54 -7.56 7.33
N ALA A 26 7.82 -7.99 8.56
CA ALA A 26 6.82 -8.63 9.41
C ALA A 26 5.62 -7.72 9.69
N TYR A 27 5.84 -6.42 9.84
CA TYR A 27 4.75 -5.46 9.98
C TYR A 27 3.92 -5.35 8.69
N ALA A 28 4.55 -5.21 7.53
CA ALA A 28 3.86 -5.18 6.24
C ALA A 28 3.02 -6.44 6.02
N ASP A 29 3.56 -7.63 6.31
CA ASP A 29 2.84 -8.90 6.19
C ASP A 29 1.61 -8.96 7.11
N ARG A 30 1.74 -8.50 8.37
CA ARG A 30 0.61 -8.41 9.29
C ARG A 30 -0.49 -7.49 8.74
N MET A 31 -0.10 -6.34 8.18
CA MET A 31 -1.04 -5.40 7.57
C MET A 31 -1.75 -6.00 6.36
N CYS A 32 -1.02 -6.67 5.46
CA CYS A 32 -1.60 -7.34 4.30
C CYS A 32 -2.56 -8.46 4.71
N ARG A 33 -2.19 -9.30 5.68
CA ARG A 33 -3.09 -10.37 6.18
C ARG A 33 -4.37 -9.81 6.78
N GLN A 34 -4.27 -8.75 7.58
CA GLN A 34 -5.44 -8.14 8.21
C GLN A 34 -6.36 -7.46 7.19
N TYR A 35 -5.79 -6.84 6.16
CA TYR A 35 -6.53 -6.27 5.04
C TYR A 35 -7.23 -7.38 4.23
N ASN A 36 -6.47 -8.37 3.75
CA ASN A 36 -6.98 -9.47 2.94
C ASN A 36 -8.04 -10.30 3.65
N LYS A 37 -8.01 -10.40 4.98
CA LYS A 37 -9.07 -11.07 5.76
C LYS A 37 -10.46 -10.47 5.53
N LYS A 38 -10.55 -9.19 5.17
CA LYS A 38 -11.81 -8.46 4.97
C LYS A 38 -12.10 -8.16 3.50
N VAL A 39 -11.14 -8.39 2.61
CA VAL A 39 -11.33 -8.20 1.19
C VAL A 39 -11.88 -9.49 0.62
N TYR A 40 -13.06 -9.39 0.04
CA TYR A 40 -13.67 -10.45 -0.73
C TYR A 40 -13.56 -10.07 -2.20
N GLU A 41 -13.12 -11.02 -3.02
CA GLU A 41 -13.27 -10.89 -4.47
C GLU A 41 -14.75 -10.77 -4.78
N ARG A 42 -15.07 -9.81 -5.64
CA ARG A 42 -16.43 -9.55 -6.08
C ARG A 42 -16.42 -9.65 -7.59
N ASP A 43 -17.18 -10.62 -8.09
CA ASP A 43 -17.47 -10.70 -9.51
C ASP A 43 -18.28 -9.48 -9.93
N ILE A 44 -17.96 -8.96 -11.11
CA ILE A 44 -18.60 -7.78 -11.69
C ILE A 44 -19.28 -8.24 -12.96
N TYR A 45 -20.61 -8.06 -13.02
CA TYR A 45 -21.39 -8.51 -14.17
C TYR A 45 -21.90 -7.33 -15.00
N GLU A 46 -22.26 -7.61 -16.25
CA GLU A 46 -22.98 -6.64 -17.08
C GLU A 46 -24.24 -6.13 -16.37
N GLY A 47 -24.42 -4.82 -16.36
CA GLY A 47 -25.51 -4.16 -15.66
C GLY A 47 -25.17 -3.70 -14.24
N ASP A 48 -24.09 -4.18 -13.61
CA ASP A 48 -23.69 -3.74 -12.27
C ASP A 48 -23.31 -2.25 -12.24
N LEU A 49 -23.56 -1.61 -11.10
CA LEU A 49 -23.08 -0.27 -10.80
C LEU A 49 -21.76 -0.32 -10.05
N VAL A 50 -20.72 0.25 -10.64
CA VAL A 50 -19.36 0.26 -10.10
C VAL A 50 -18.83 1.68 -9.98
N LEU A 51 -17.92 1.88 -9.02
CA LEU A 51 -17.16 3.11 -8.89
C LEU A 51 -15.79 2.92 -9.52
N ARG A 52 -15.29 3.93 -10.25
CA ARG A 52 -13.96 3.87 -10.86
C ARG A 52 -12.96 4.70 -10.08
N LEU A 53 -11.78 4.14 -9.80
CA LEU A 53 -10.68 4.88 -9.18
C LEU A 53 -10.20 5.99 -10.13
N ASP A 54 -10.10 7.23 -9.64
CA ASP A 54 -9.52 8.33 -10.41
C ASP A 54 -7.99 8.20 -10.46
N SER A 55 -7.47 7.61 -11.53
CA SER A 55 -6.02 7.41 -11.77
C SER A 55 -5.21 8.71 -11.87
N ARG A 56 -5.88 9.88 -11.98
CA ARG A 56 -5.22 11.19 -11.98
C ARG A 56 -4.86 11.65 -10.58
N ILE A 57 -5.47 11.06 -9.54
CA ILE A 57 -5.20 11.44 -8.16
C ILE A 57 -3.74 11.18 -7.85
N ASP A 58 -3.15 10.07 -8.26
CA ASP A 58 -1.79 9.67 -7.85
C ASP A 58 -0.64 10.46 -8.48
N LYS A 59 -0.89 11.36 -9.45
CA LYS A 59 0.19 11.84 -10.31
C LYS A 59 0.93 13.12 -9.91
N LYS A 60 0.47 14.00 -9.00
CA LYS A 60 1.26 15.20 -8.62
C LYS A 60 1.08 15.65 -7.17
N THR A 61 2.20 15.87 -6.50
CA THR A 61 2.34 16.61 -5.24
C THR A 61 1.99 18.08 -5.51
N GLY A 62 0.83 18.54 -5.05
CA GLY A 62 0.39 19.92 -5.26
C GLY A 62 -0.95 20.21 -4.59
N GLU A 63 -1.02 21.36 -3.95
CA GLU A 63 -2.16 21.93 -3.22
C GLU A 63 -3.47 21.80 -4.02
N GLY A 64 -4.37 20.92 -3.58
CA GLY A 64 -5.63 20.66 -4.31
C GLY A 64 -6.18 19.23 -4.20
N ARG A 65 -5.43 18.30 -3.58
CA ARG A 65 -5.83 16.90 -3.33
C ARG A 65 -6.74 16.68 -2.13
N LYS A 66 -6.67 17.53 -1.11
CA LYS A 66 -7.42 17.33 0.14
C LYS A 66 -8.92 17.39 -0.16
N PHE A 67 -9.67 16.41 0.33
CA PHE A 67 -11.13 16.30 0.19
C PHE A 67 -11.67 16.08 -1.23
N ARG A 68 -10.84 15.72 -2.21
CA ARG A 68 -11.37 15.24 -3.51
C ARG A 68 -11.79 13.77 -3.42
N PRO A 69 -12.94 13.40 -4.01
CA PRO A 69 -13.38 12.01 -4.03
C PRO A 69 -12.41 11.16 -4.85
N LYS A 70 -11.97 10.03 -4.28
CA LYS A 70 -11.08 9.07 -4.95
C LYS A 70 -11.77 8.27 -6.05
N TRP A 71 -13.08 8.17 -5.91
CA TRP A 71 -13.94 7.33 -6.72
C TRP A 71 -14.83 8.23 -7.57
N LEU A 72 -14.80 8.02 -8.88
CA LEU A 72 -15.69 8.70 -9.82
C LEU A 72 -16.92 7.84 -10.02
N GLY A 73 -18.08 8.51 -9.99
CA GLY A 73 -19.37 8.13 -10.56
C GLY A 73 -19.90 6.72 -10.25
N PRO A 74 -21.22 6.52 -10.20
CA PRO A 74 -21.76 5.22 -10.52
C PRO A 74 -21.68 5.01 -12.04
N TYR A 75 -20.88 4.03 -12.48
CA TYR A 75 -20.82 3.58 -13.87
C TYR A 75 -21.57 2.26 -14.01
N ARG A 76 -22.26 2.08 -15.12
CA ARG A 76 -22.86 0.78 -15.47
C ARG A 76 -21.87 -0.03 -16.30
N VAL A 77 -21.65 -1.28 -15.91
CA VAL A 77 -20.85 -2.23 -16.69
C VAL A 77 -21.64 -2.60 -17.95
N MET A 78 -21.07 -2.32 -19.11
CA MET A 78 -21.71 -2.62 -20.41
C MET A 78 -21.29 -3.97 -20.96
N LYS A 79 -20.06 -4.38 -20.68
CA LYS A 79 -19.50 -5.64 -21.10
C LYS A 79 -18.51 -6.11 -20.06
N ASP A 80 -18.67 -7.36 -19.65
CA ASP A 80 -17.68 -8.05 -18.83
C ASP A 80 -16.83 -8.95 -19.73
N TYR A 81 -15.51 -8.95 -19.49
CA TYR A 81 -14.55 -9.78 -20.22
C TYR A 81 -14.02 -10.93 -19.35
N GLY A 82 -14.49 -11.05 -18.10
CA GLY A 82 -13.96 -11.97 -17.10
C GLY A 82 -12.63 -11.50 -16.49
N ASN A 83 -12.27 -12.11 -15.34
CA ASN A 83 -10.95 -11.98 -14.70
C ASN A 83 -9.93 -12.96 -15.28
#